data_AF-A0A957V5H2-F1
#
_entry.id   AF-A0A957V5H2-F1
#
_cell.length_a   1.000
_cell.length_b   1.000
_cell.length_c   1.000
_cell.angle_alpha   90.00
_cell.angle_beta   90.00
_cell.angle_gamma   90.00
#
_symmetry.space_group_name_H-M   'P 1'
#
loop_
_entity.id
_entity.type
_entity.pdbx_description
1 polymer ?
#
loop_
_entity_poly.entity_id
_entity_poly.type
_entity_poly.pdbx_seq_one_letter_code
_entity_poly.pdbx_strand_id
1 'polypeptide(L)'
;GIAAGRKLGAETVRSLIDRGPLTAAEALAGGLVDALAYEDELPVLLGTVEEPAVIKSFGRVRRLLYRRPRPPALGTVGVISLGGTIMPGASRSFPVPLPLFGDETIGSTTAQQIIRAARQDDGLDAVVVHVDSP
;
A
#
# COMPACT_ATOMS: atom_id res chain seq x y z
N GLY A 1 -8.48 8.83 -0.55
CA GLY A 1 -7.88 9.43 0.67
C GLY A 1 -8.78 9.21 1.86
N ILE A 2 -8.25 9.31 3.09
CA ILE A 2 -8.96 9.01 4.35
C ILE A 2 -10.28 9.79 4.48
N ALA A 3 -10.27 11.09 4.17
CA ALA A 3 -11.45 11.95 4.21
C ALA A 3 -12.64 11.40 3.39
N ALA A 4 -12.39 11.03 2.13
CA ALA A 4 -13.41 10.44 1.26
C ALA A 4 -13.88 9.07 1.77
N GLY A 5 -12.95 8.23 2.26
CA GLY A 5 -13.27 6.90 2.78
C GLY A 5 -14.13 6.93 4.05
N ARG A 6 -13.87 7.90 4.94
CA ARG A 6 -14.59 8.09 6.21
C ARG A 6 -15.73 9.11 6.14
N LYS A 7 -15.95 9.74 4.97
CA LYS A 7 -16.91 10.83 4.78
C LYS A 7 -16.72 11.98 5.79
N LEU A 8 -15.46 12.28 6.11
CA LEU A 8 -15.06 13.37 7.02
C LEU A 8 -14.52 14.56 6.23
N GLY A 9 -14.66 15.77 6.80
CA GLY A 9 -14.02 16.97 6.26
C GLY A 9 -12.49 16.85 6.29
N ALA A 10 -11.81 17.37 5.26
CA ALA A 10 -10.35 17.30 5.17
C ALA A 10 -9.66 17.99 6.37
N GLU A 11 -10.23 19.09 6.85
CA GLU A 11 -9.75 19.81 8.03
C GLU A 11 -9.91 18.99 9.32
N THR A 12 -11.04 18.30 9.48
CA THR A 12 -11.29 17.41 10.62
C THR A 12 -10.28 16.26 10.64
N VAL A 13 -10.01 15.66 9.48
CA VAL A 13 -9.01 14.60 9.35
C VAL A 13 -7.61 15.13 9.66
N ARG A 14 -7.24 16.32 9.18
CA ARG A 14 -5.96 16.95 9.49
C ARG A 14 -5.82 17.21 11.00
N SER A 15 -6.83 17.79 11.63
CA SER A 15 -6.85 18.01 13.09
C SER A 15 -6.77 16.71 13.89
N LEU A 16 -7.36 15.61 13.42
CA LEU A 16 -7.22 14.30 14.06
C LEU A 16 -5.81 13.73 13.92
N ILE A 17 -5.17 13.91 12.77
CA ILE A 17 -3.79 13.48 12.52
C ILE A 17 -2.82 14.28 13.39
N ASP A 18 -2.97 15.60 13.44
CA ASP A 18 -2.10 16.51 14.19
C ASP A 18 -2.16 16.28 15.71
N ARG A 19 -3.23 15.64 16.21
CA ARG A 19 -3.42 15.28 17.63
C ARG A 19 -2.92 13.88 17.99
N GLY A 20 -2.34 13.13 17.05
CA GLY A 20 -1.91 11.76 17.30
C GLY A 20 -0.84 11.62 18.39
N PRO A 21 -0.77 10.48 19.10
CA PRO A 21 -1.58 9.26 18.99
C PRO A 21 -2.95 9.36 19.69
N LEU A 22 -3.99 8.78 19.07
CA LEU A 22 -5.36 8.74 19.61
C LEU A 22 -5.63 7.41 20.32
N THR A 23 -6.37 7.46 21.42
CA THR A 23 -6.96 6.27 22.04
C THR A 23 -8.06 5.67 21.16
N ALA A 24 -8.41 4.41 21.40
CA ALA A 24 -9.49 3.74 20.71
C ALA A 24 -10.82 4.51 20.81
N ALA A 25 -11.15 5.04 22.00
CA ALA A 25 -12.37 5.82 22.24
C ALA A 25 -12.37 7.16 21.49
N GLU A 26 -11.24 7.86 21.44
CA GLU A 26 -11.10 9.10 20.68
C GLU A 26 -11.18 8.86 19.17
N ALA A 27 -10.62 7.75 18.68
CA ALA A 27 -10.74 7.35 17.28
C ALA A 27 -12.20 7.08 16.89
N LEU A 28 -12.98 6.44 17.78
CA LEU A 28 -14.41 6.21 17.59
C LEU A 28 -15.16 7.54 17.58
N ALA A 29 -14.93 8.40 18.56
CA ALA A 29 -15.56 9.73 18.64
C ALA A 29 -15.21 10.62 17.44
N GLY A 30 -14.00 10.49 16.89
CA GLY A 30 -13.55 11.17 15.68
C GLY A 30 -14.03 10.55 14.36
N GLY A 31 -14.78 9.44 14.40
CA GLY A 31 -15.27 8.74 13.21
C GLY A 31 -14.15 8.05 12.39
N LEU A 32 -13.00 7.80 13.00
CA LEU A 32 -11.88 7.08 12.37
C LEU A 32 -12.06 5.57 12.40
N VAL A 33 -12.88 5.07 13.32
CA VAL A 33 -13.32 3.67 13.43
C VAL A 33 -14.83 3.64 13.63
N ASP A 34 -15.46 2.54 13.25
CA ASP A 34 -16.93 2.43 13.26
C ASP A 34 -17.46 1.85 14.58
N ALA A 35 -16.66 1.02 15.25
CA ALA A 35 -16.99 0.40 16.53
C ALA A 35 -15.72 -0.02 17.29
N LEU A 36 -15.87 -0.22 18.59
CA LEU A 36 -14.90 -0.87 19.47
C LEU A 36 -15.55 -2.10 20.07
N ALA A 37 -14.83 -3.22 20.05
CA ALA A 37 -15.30 -4.49 20.59
C ALA A 37 -14.12 -5.36 20.97
N TYR A 38 -14.33 -6.24 21.95
CA TYR A 38 -13.46 -7.36 22.23
C TYR A 38 -13.60 -8.47 21.17
N GLU A 39 -12.66 -9.42 21.17
CA GLU A 39 -12.63 -10.50 20.19
C GLU A 39 -13.87 -11.43 20.30
N ASP A 40 -14.37 -11.64 21.52
CA ASP A 40 -15.56 -12.42 21.82
C ASP A 40 -16.88 -11.69 21.51
N GLU A 41 -16.85 -10.35 21.45
CA GLU A 41 -17.99 -9.52 21.03
C GLU A 41 -18.11 -9.40 19.51
N LEU A 42 -17.01 -9.63 18.77
CA LEU A 42 -16.95 -9.49 17.31
C LEU A 42 -17.99 -10.32 16.54
N PRO A 43 -18.28 -11.59 16.90
CA PRO A 43 -19.35 -12.37 16.26
C PRO A 43 -20.71 -11.67 16.32
N VAL A 44 -21.06 -11.10 17.47
CA VAL A 44 -22.34 -10.41 17.66
C VAL A 44 -22.33 -9.07 16.93
N LEU A 45 -21.22 -8.33 17.00
CA LEU A 45 -21.06 -7.05 16.30
C LEU A 45 -21.21 -7.17 14.78
N LEU A 46 -20.69 -8.25 14.19
CA LEU A 46 -20.78 -8.50 12.74
C LEU A 46 -22.08 -9.21 12.31
N GLY A 47 -22.89 -9.65 13.28
CA GLY A 47 -24.16 -10.33 13.07
C GLY A 47 -25.26 -9.72 13.93
N THR A 48 -25.97 -10.57 14.68
CA THR A 48 -26.95 -10.19 15.71
C THR A 48 -26.80 -11.08 16.94
N VAL A 49 -27.56 -10.80 18.00
CA VAL A 49 -27.56 -11.64 19.21
C VAL A 49 -28.21 -13.01 18.91
N GLU A 50 -29.25 -13.01 18.09
CA GLU A 50 -30.00 -14.20 17.68
C GLU A 50 -29.25 -15.01 16.62
N GLU A 51 -28.49 -14.34 15.76
CA GLU A 51 -27.69 -14.92 14.69
C GLU A 51 -26.28 -14.30 14.65
N PRO A 52 -25.35 -14.73 15.52
CA PRO A 52 -23.99 -14.21 15.54
C PRO A 52 -23.21 -14.67 14.30
N ALA A 53 -22.31 -13.81 13.82
CA ALA A 53 -21.47 -14.10 12.68
C ALA A 53 -20.45 -15.20 12.98
N VAL A 54 -20.30 -16.16 12.04
CA VAL A 54 -19.31 -17.22 12.18
C VAL A 54 -17.94 -16.73 11.73
N ILE A 55 -17.05 -16.48 12.70
CA ILE A 55 -15.68 -16.08 12.43
C ILE A 55 -14.84 -17.29 12.00
N LYS A 56 -14.17 -17.18 10.85
CA LYS A 56 -13.28 -18.20 10.31
C LYS A 56 -11.95 -17.57 9.95
N SER A 57 -10.87 -18.33 10.13
CA SER A 57 -9.54 -17.84 9.74
C SER A 57 -9.45 -17.61 8.24
N PHE A 58 -8.64 -16.61 7.84
CA PHE A 58 -8.43 -16.22 6.45
C PHE A 58 -8.11 -17.42 5.55
N GLY A 59 -7.27 -18.35 6.01
CA GLY A 59 -6.90 -19.56 5.26
C GLY A 59 -8.10 -20.43 4.85
N ARG A 60 -9.15 -20.50 5.68
CA ARG A 60 -10.37 -21.27 5.40
C ARG A 60 -11.32 -20.54 4.45
N VAL A 61 -11.37 -19.21 4.50
CA VAL A 61 -12.34 -18.40 3.74
C VAL A 61 -11.79 -17.79 2.45
N ARG A 62 -10.46 -17.80 2.23
CA ARG A 62 -9.84 -17.19 1.04
C ARG A 62 -10.43 -17.66 -0.29
N ARG A 63 -10.96 -18.89 -0.34
CA ARG A 63 -11.60 -19.49 -1.53
C ARG A 63 -13.04 -19.00 -1.77
N LEU A 64 -13.69 -18.45 -0.75
CA LEU A 64 -15.06 -17.95 -0.77
C LEU A 64 -15.13 -16.46 -1.12
N LEU A 65 -14.00 -15.75 -1.17
CA LEU A 65 -13.95 -14.34 -1.52
C LEU A 65 -14.47 -14.14 -2.96
N TYR A 66 -15.46 -13.26 -3.11
CA TYR A 66 -16.05 -12.87 -4.41
C TYR A 66 -14.99 -12.44 -5.42
N ARG A 67 -13.92 -11.79 -4.94
CA ARG A 67 -12.76 -11.43 -5.74
C ARG A 67 -11.75 -12.59 -5.69
N ARG A 68 -11.97 -13.59 -6.55
CA ARG A 68 -10.95 -14.61 -6.78
C ARG A 68 -9.67 -13.92 -7.29
N PRO A 69 -8.48 -14.28 -6.78
CA PRO A 69 -7.24 -13.95 -7.46
C PRO A 69 -7.40 -14.40 -8.91
N ARG A 70 -7.35 -13.45 -9.84
CA ARG A 70 -7.36 -13.82 -11.25
C ARG A 70 -6.13 -14.69 -11.50
N PRO A 71 -6.24 -15.80 -12.25
CA PRO A 71 -5.04 -16.47 -12.72
C PRO A 71 -4.17 -15.42 -13.42
N PRO A 72 -2.83 -15.54 -13.34
CA PRO A 72 -1.94 -14.64 -14.07
C PRO A 72 -2.39 -14.62 -15.52
N ALA A 73 -2.46 -13.40 -16.10
CA ALA A 73 -2.81 -13.26 -17.50
C ALA A 73 -1.80 -14.03 -18.37
N LEU A 74 -2.22 -14.45 -19.56
CA LEU A 74 -1.30 -14.90 -20.59
C LEU A 74 -0.55 -13.65 -21.07
N GLY A 75 0.50 -13.31 -20.33
CA GLY A 75 1.42 -12.24 -20.65
C GLY A 75 2.10 -11.66 -19.42
N THR A 76 3.37 -11.27 -19.58
CA THR A 76 4.21 -10.74 -18.51
C THR A 76 4.40 -9.24 -18.72
N VAL A 77 4.05 -8.45 -17.71
CA VAL A 77 4.33 -7.01 -17.69
C VAL A 77 5.43 -6.74 -16.68
N GLY A 78 6.58 -6.29 -17.16
CA GLY A 78 7.69 -5.85 -16.31
C GLY A 78 7.36 -4.51 -15.67
N VAL A 79 7.72 -4.31 -14.40
CA VAL A 79 7.58 -3.03 -13.71
C VAL A 79 8.96 -2.53 -13.29
N ILE A 80 9.36 -1.37 -13.81
CA ILE A 80 10.62 -0.69 -13.45
C ILE A 80 10.26 0.53 -12.61
N SER A 81 10.62 0.52 -11.33
CA SER A 81 10.42 1.67 -10.44
C SER A 81 11.68 2.52 -10.39
N LEU A 82 11.55 3.78 -10.80
CA LEU A 82 12.58 4.81 -10.72
C LEU A 82 12.18 5.80 -9.61
N GLY A 83 12.63 5.52 -8.38
CA GLY A 83 12.43 6.34 -7.19
C GLY A 83 13.62 7.25 -6.88
N GLY A 84 13.35 8.46 -6.38
CA GLY A 84 14.37 9.36 -5.87
C GLY A 84 15.10 10.18 -6.93
N THR A 85 16.21 10.82 -6.55
CA THR A 85 16.93 11.76 -7.44
C THR A 85 17.76 10.99 -8.47
N ILE A 86 17.62 11.33 -9.77
CA ILE A 86 18.38 10.70 -10.85
C ILE A 86 19.72 11.40 -11.02
N MET A 87 20.82 10.67 -10.82
CA MET A 87 22.17 11.18 -10.94
C MET A 87 22.94 10.52 -12.10
N PRO A 88 23.82 11.25 -12.79
CA PRO A 88 24.71 10.65 -13.78
C PRO A 88 25.59 9.56 -13.17
N GLY A 89 25.61 8.36 -13.75
CA GLY A 89 26.46 7.25 -13.32
C GLY A 89 25.69 5.99 -12.92
N ALA A 90 26.38 5.03 -12.28
CA ALA A 90 25.76 3.81 -11.77
C ALA A 90 25.08 4.05 -10.41
N SER A 91 24.02 3.31 -10.10
CA SER A 91 23.35 3.37 -8.79
C SER A 91 24.33 3.03 -7.68
N ARG A 92 24.30 3.81 -6.59
CA ARG A 92 25.12 3.60 -5.41
C ARG A 92 24.19 3.51 -4.20
N SER A 93 24.29 2.40 -3.48
CA SER A 93 23.72 2.31 -2.14
C SER A 93 24.74 2.88 -1.18
N PHE A 94 24.49 4.06 -0.62
CA PHE A 94 25.33 4.61 0.43
C PHE A 94 24.88 4.02 1.77
N PRO A 95 25.79 3.44 2.57
CA PRO A 95 25.46 2.87 3.88
C PRO A 95 25.16 3.94 4.95
N VAL A 96 25.33 5.23 4.62
CA VAL A 96 25.08 6.36 5.52
C VAL A 96 24.24 7.40 4.75
N PRO A 97 23.13 7.92 5.32
CA PRO A 97 22.31 8.94 4.69
C PRO A 97 23.15 10.19 4.39
N LEU A 98 23.12 10.69 3.16
CA LEU A 98 23.82 11.92 2.80
C LEU A 98 22.94 13.12 3.22
N PRO A 99 23.47 14.12 3.94
CA PRO A 99 22.67 15.16 4.62
C PRO A 99 21.92 16.15 3.70
N LEU A 100 21.86 15.90 2.40
CA LEU A 100 21.14 16.70 1.40
C LEU A 100 20.45 15.85 0.31
N PHE A 101 20.69 14.53 0.29
CA PHE A 101 20.15 13.63 -0.72
C PHE A 101 19.38 12.55 0.03
N GLY A 102 18.09 12.41 -0.27
CA GLY A 102 17.25 11.37 0.35
C GLY A 102 17.83 9.96 0.18
N ASP A 103 17.25 9.01 0.90
CA ASP A 103 17.79 7.65 1.03
C ASP A 103 17.83 6.85 -0.30
N GLU A 104 17.14 7.32 -1.35
CA GLU A 104 17.12 6.69 -2.67
C GLU A 104 17.70 7.62 -3.74
N THR A 105 18.84 7.22 -4.32
CA THR A 105 19.41 7.83 -5.53
C THR A 105 19.58 6.75 -6.60
N ILE A 106 19.09 7.03 -7.81
CA ILE A 106 19.22 6.12 -8.94
C ILE A 106 20.25 6.66 -9.92
N GLY A 107 21.18 5.80 -10.30
CA GLY A 107 22.14 6.10 -11.35
C GLY A 107 21.49 5.96 -12.73
N SER A 108 21.67 6.98 -13.57
CA SER A 108 21.18 7.01 -14.95
C SER A 108 21.67 5.80 -15.77
N THR A 109 22.89 5.33 -15.54
CA THR A 109 23.47 4.18 -16.23
C THR A 109 22.76 2.89 -15.85
N THR A 110 22.43 2.72 -14.57
CA THR A 110 21.69 1.55 -14.07
C THR A 110 20.27 1.55 -14.61
N ALA A 111 19.59 2.70 -14.64
CA ALA A 111 18.28 2.82 -15.26
C ALA A 111 18.29 2.45 -16.75
N GLN A 112 19.28 2.95 -17.50
CA GLN A 112 19.45 2.60 -18.92
C GLN A 112 19.73 1.11 -19.13
N GLN A 113 20.53 0.49 -18.27
CA GLN A 113 20.83 -0.94 -18.35
C GLN A 113 19.58 -1.79 -18.10
N ILE A 114 18.78 -1.45 -17.09
CA ILE A 114 17.54 -2.17 -16.78
C ILE A 114 16.53 -2.03 -17.93
N ILE A 115 16.39 -0.84 -18.50
CA ILE A 115 15.50 -0.61 -19.66
C ILE A 115 15.99 -1.42 -20.88
N ARG A 116 17.30 -1.45 -21.14
CA ARG A 116 17.87 -2.25 -22.25
C ARG A 116 17.69 -3.74 -22.04
N ALA A 117 17.84 -4.22 -20.81
CA ALA A 117 17.62 -5.62 -20.47
C ALA A 117 16.15 -6.00 -20.68
N ALA A 118 15.21 -5.18 -20.19
CA ALA A 118 13.78 -5.41 -20.39
C ALA A 118 13.38 -5.40 -21.87
N ARG A 119 14.06 -4.62 -22.72
CA ARG A 119 13.83 -4.62 -24.17
C ARG A 119 14.31 -5.90 -24.87
N GLN A 120 15.24 -6.64 -24.29
CA GLN A 120 15.81 -7.86 -24.86
C GLN A 120 15.14 -9.13 -24.32
N ASP A 121 14.20 -8.97 -23.39
CA ASP A 121 13.49 -10.10 -22.77
C ASP A 121 12.25 -10.43 -23.58
N ASP A 122 12.34 -11.48 -24.40
CA ASP A 122 11.22 -12.00 -25.21
C ASP A 122 10.07 -12.57 -24.36
N GLY A 123 10.26 -12.70 -23.03
CA GLY A 123 9.22 -13.12 -22.09
C GLY A 123 8.32 -11.98 -21.60
N LEU A 124 8.63 -10.72 -21.93
CA LEU A 124 7.87 -9.54 -21.55
C LEU A 124 7.02 -9.02 -22.73
N ASP A 125 5.71 -8.93 -22.53
CA ASP A 125 4.79 -8.33 -23.51
C ASP A 125 4.72 -6.80 -23.38
N ALA A 126 5.01 -6.28 -22.19
CA ALA A 126 5.04 -4.85 -21.93
C ALA A 126 5.93 -4.51 -20.73
N VAL A 127 6.31 -3.22 -20.64
CA VAL A 127 7.07 -2.67 -19.52
C VAL A 127 6.39 -1.39 -19.04
N VAL A 128 6.11 -1.29 -17.75
CA VAL A 128 5.64 -0.07 -17.08
C VAL A 128 6.80 0.55 -16.32
N VAL A 129 7.10 1.81 -16.63
CA VAL A 129 8.08 2.60 -15.89
C VAL A 129 7.32 3.48 -14.89
N HIS A 130 7.43 3.15 -13.61
CA HIS A 130 6.89 3.95 -12.51
C HIS A 130 7.94 4.97 -12.08
N VAL A 131 7.66 6.26 -12.28
CA VAL A 131 8.59 7.34 -11.95
C VAL A 131 8.05 8.08 -10.73
N ASP A 132 8.81 8.04 -9.64
CA ASP A 132 8.54 8.77 -8.40
C ASP A 132 9.81 9.54 -8.01
N SER A 133 10.03 10.64 -8.74
CA SER A 133 11.21 11.48 -8.60
C SER A 133 10.76 12.90 -8.22
N PRO A 134 11.31 13.49 -7.14
CA PRO A 134 10.99 14.85 -6.71
C PRO A 134 11.57 15.92 -7.65
#